data_AF-A0A3N1TJK8-F1
#
_entry.id   AF-A0A3N1TJK8-F1
#
_cell.length_a   1.000
_cell.length_b   1.000
_cell.length_c   1.000
_cell.angle_alpha   90.00
_cell.angle_beta   90.00
_cell.angle_gamma   90.00
#
_symmetry.space_group_name_H-M   'P 1'
#
loop_
_entity.id
_entity.type
_entity.pdbx_description
1 polymer ?
#
loop_
_entity_poly.entity_id
_entity_poly.type
_entity_poly.pdbx_seq_one_letter_code
_entity_poly.pdbx_strand_id
1 'polypeptide(L)' 'MSDHRPSQRVSLEEAIRALGDLWDTQRALTALRDAGHEPEEKHTRQILRDLASSGLLVKVQDRPVLYRTEPMNE' A
#
# COMPACT_ATOMS: atom_id res chain seq x y z
N MET A 1 5.45 -27.97 3.05
CA MET A 1 5.67 -26.58 3.45
C MET A 1 4.60 -25.76 2.76
N SER A 2 3.57 -25.33 3.48
CA SER A 2 2.53 -24.51 2.87
C SER A 2 3.12 -23.12 2.63
N ASP A 3 3.30 -22.77 1.37
CA ASP A 3 3.75 -21.45 0.94
C ASP A 3 2.60 -20.46 1.19
N HIS A 4 2.43 -20.04 2.44
CA HIS A 4 1.35 -19.13 2.82
C HIS A 4 1.76 -17.71 2.46
N ARG A 5 1.52 -17.34 1.20
CA ARG A 5 1.71 -15.97 0.74
C ARG A 5 0.77 -15.04 1.55
N PRO A 6 1.30 -14.01 2.22
CA PRO A 6 0.45 -13.05 2.91
C PRO A 6 -0.50 -12.37 1.92
N SER A 7 -1.66 -11.91 2.39
CA SER A 7 -2.61 -11.20 1.52
C SER A 7 -1.99 -9.93 0.93
N GLN A 8 -2.51 -9.46 -0.23
CA GLN A 8 -2.06 -8.21 -0.84
C GLN A 8 -2.11 -7.02 0.14
N ARG A 9 -3.12 -6.96 1.02
CA ARG A 9 -3.20 -5.92 2.06
C ARG A 9 -2.01 -5.98 3.02
N VAL A 10 -1.68 -7.17 3.53
CA VAL A 10 -0.58 -7.36 4.49
C VAL A 10 0.76 -7.03 3.82
N SER A 11 1.01 -7.56 2.62
CA SER A 11 2.24 -7.25 1.87
C SER A 11 2.38 -5.75 1.59
N LEU A 12 1.28 -5.06 1.28
CA LEU A 12 1.33 -3.62 1.04
C LEU A 12 1.53 -2.82 2.33
N GLU A 13 0.91 -3.23 3.44
CA GLU A 13 1.14 -2.61 4.75
C GLU A 13 2.61 -2.75 5.19
N GLU A 14 3.20 -3.93 5.05
CA GLU A 14 4.61 -4.17 5.33
C GLU A 14 5.51 -3.30 4.45
N ALA A 15 5.25 -3.22 3.15
CA ALA A 15 6.01 -2.39 2.23
C ALA A 15 5.90 -0.89 2.55
N ILE A 16 4.71 -0.41 2.93
CA ILE A 16 4.46 0.97 3.35
C ILE A 16 5.27 1.31 4.60
N ARG A 17 5.26 0.43 5.61
CA ARG A 17 6.03 0.62 6.84
C ARG A 17 7.53 0.58 6.60
N ALA A 18 8.00 -0.30 5.71
CA ALA A 18 9.42 -0.47 5.43
C ALA A 18 10.01 0.66 4.56
N LEU A 19 9.28 1.11 3.54
CA LEU A 19 9.78 2.08 2.56
C LEU A 19 9.38 3.54 2.87
N GLY A 20 8.37 3.75 3.71
CA GLY A 20 7.87 5.09 4.05
C GLY A 20 7.42 5.90 2.83
N ASP A 21 7.45 7.23 2.96
CA ASP A 21 7.38 8.19 1.85
C ASP A 21 6.01 8.27 1.13
N LEU A 22 5.99 8.65 -0.15
CA LEU A 22 4.80 8.86 -0.96
C LEU A 22 4.37 7.59 -1.70
N TRP A 23 3.07 7.34 -1.69
CA TRP A 23 2.43 6.19 -2.31
C TRP A 23 1.36 6.63 -3.29
N ASP A 24 1.54 6.30 -4.56
CA ASP A 24 0.50 6.30 -5.57
C ASP A 24 0.07 4.88 -5.93
N THR A 25 -0.86 4.77 -6.88
CA THR A 25 -1.35 3.49 -7.35
C THR A 25 -0.25 2.68 -8.06
N GLN A 26 0.69 3.32 -8.76
CA GLN A 26 1.74 2.62 -9.49
C GLN A 26 2.78 2.02 -8.55
N ARG A 27 3.23 2.77 -7.54
CA ARG A 27 4.15 2.27 -6.51
C ARG A 27 3.55 1.10 -5.75
N ALA A 28 2.26 1.16 -5.41
CA ALA A 28 1.55 0.06 -4.75
C ALA A 28 1.47 -1.19 -5.63
N LEU A 29 1.18 -1.04 -6.93
CA LEU A 29 1.19 -2.15 -7.88
C LEU A 29 2.57 -2.80 -8.00
N THR A 30 3.63 -1.99 -8.07
CA THR A 30 5.02 -2.49 -8.13
C THR A 30 5.38 -3.26 -6.86
N ALA A 31 5.11 -2.70 -5.68
CA ALA A 31 5.39 -3.38 -4.41
C ALA A 31 4.65 -4.73 -4.27
N LEU A 32 3.41 -4.80 -4.75
CA LEU A 32 2.63 -6.04 -4.76
C LEU A 32 3.22 -7.07 -5.74
N ARG A 33 3.66 -6.65 -6.93
CA ARG A 33 4.34 -7.54 -7.89
C ARG A 33 5.67 -8.06 -7.36
N ASP A 34 6.45 -7.19 -6.71
CA ASP A 34 7.72 -7.58 -6.08
C ASP A 34 7.50 -8.57 -4.93
N ALA A 35 6.35 -8.48 -4.25
CA ALA A 35 5.90 -9.47 -3.26
C ALA A 35 5.27 -10.75 -3.88
N GLY A 36 5.30 -10.89 -5.20
CA GLY A 36 4.82 -12.06 -5.94
C GLY A 36 3.30 -12.11 -6.14
N HIS A 37 2.59 -10.98 -6.00
CA HIS A 37 1.16 -10.90 -6.32
C HIS A 37 0.92 -10.53 -7.78
N GLU A 38 -0.28 -10.84 -8.26
CA GLU A 38 -0.82 -10.33 -9.53
C GLU A 38 -1.91 -9.28 -9.21
N PRO A 39 -1.53 -8.03 -8.89
CA PRO A 39 -2.47 -7.05 -8.38
C PRO A 39 -3.29 -6.39 -9.50
N GLU A 40 -4.58 -6.22 -9.24
CA GLU A 40 -5.46 -5.41 -10.07
C GLU A 40 -5.49 -3.97 -9.57
N GLU A 41 -5.53 -3.00 -10.49
CA GLU A 41 -5.51 -1.58 -10.15
C GLU A 41 -6.70 -1.18 -9.25
N LYS A 42 -7.91 -1.68 -9.55
CA LYS A 42 -9.12 -1.40 -8.75
C LYS A 42 -8.97 -1.89 -7.31
N HIS A 43 -8.50 -3.12 -7.14
CA HIS A 43 -8.31 -3.71 -5.81
C HIS A 43 -7.19 -3.00 -5.05
N THR A 44 -6.08 -2.69 -5.72
CA THR A 44 -4.94 -1.96 -5.13
C THR A 44 -5.36 -0.58 -4.63
N ARG A 45 -6.16 0.18 -5.41
CA ARG A 45 -6.71 1.47 -4.96
C ARG A 45 -7.66 1.34 -3.78
N GLN A 46 -8.38 0.22 -3.67
CA GLN A 46 -9.22 -0.04 -2.50
C GLN A 46 -8.34 -0.27 -1.26
N ILE A 47 -7.30 -1.10 -1.36
CA ILE A 47 -6.37 -1.35 -0.26
C ILE A 47 -5.73 -0.03 0.21
N LEU A 48 -5.24 0.80 -0.71
CA LEU A 48 -4.67 2.12 -0.36
C LEU A 48 -5.67 3.01 0.39
N ARG A 49 -6.92 3.03 -0.05
CA ARG A 49 -7.99 3.79 0.65
C ARG A 49 -8.25 3.23 2.04
N ASP A 50 -8.30 1.91 2.18
CA ASP A 50 -8.57 1.26 3.46
C ASP A 50 -7.41 1.48 4.44
N LEU A 51 -6.16 1.49 3.96
CA LEU A 51 -4.97 1.83 4.74
C LEU A 51 -4.94 3.31 5.13
N ALA A 52 -5.47 4.19 4.29
CA ALA A 52 -5.67 5.59 4.65
C ALA A 52 -6.76 5.74 5.72
N SER A 53 -7.88 5.03 5.58
CA SER A 53 -8.95 5.01 6.58
C SER A 53 -8.50 4.41 7.92
N SER A 54 -7.50 3.52 7.94
CA SER A 54 -6.91 3.01 9.18
C SER A 54 -5.80 3.91 9.76
N GLY A 55 -5.50 5.05 9.13
CA GLY A 55 -4.49 6.00 9.61
C GLY A 55 -3.04 5.59 9.34
N LEU A 56 -2.78 4.62 8.45
CA LEU A 56 -1.41 4.32 8.02
C LEU A 56 -0.94 5.30 6.93
N LEU A 57 -1.89 5.79 6.13
CA LEU A 57 -1.66 6.70 5.03
C LEU A 57 -2.52 7.97 5.19
N VAL A 58 -1.96 9.12 4.81
CA VAL A 58 -2.71 10.36 4.62
C VAL A 58 -2.77 10.69 3.15
N LYS A 59 -3.96 10.99 2.65
CA LYS A 59 -4.11 11.51 1.30
C LYS A 59 -3.56 12.94 1.24
N VAL A 60 -2.56 13.16 0.37
CA VAL A 60 -1.91 14.47 0.20
C VAL A 60 -2.25 15.14 -1.13
N GLN A 61 -2.75 14.37 -2.11
CA GLN A 61 -3.19 14.91 -3.40
C GLN A 61 -4.36 14.09 -3.98
N ASP A 62 -5.30 14.77 -4.65
CA ASP A 62 -6.46 14.15 -5.30
C ASP A 62 -6.22 13.73 -6.75
N ARG A 63 -5.36 14.43 -7.49
CA ARG A 63 -5.09 14.20 -8.92
C ARG A 63 -3.63 14.56 -9.30
N PRO A 64 -2.78 13.57 -9.65
CA PRO A 64 -2.98 12.14 -9.38
C PRO A 64 -3.16 11.88 -7.86
N VAL A 65 -3.78 10.76 -7.51
CA VAL A 65 -3.96 10.39 -6.09
C VAL A 65 -2.60 10.05 -5.50
N LEU A 66 -2.19 10.80 -4.49
CA LEU A 66 -0.99 10.54 -3.70
C LEU A 66 -1.33 10.43 -2.23
N TYR A 67 -0.71 9.45 -1.59
CA TYR A 67 -0.71 9.25 -0.15
C TYR A 67 0.69 9.47 0.41
N ARG A 68 0.79 9.84 1.68
CA ARG A 68 2.03 9.88 2.45
C ARG A 68 1.87 8.94 3.65
N THR A 69 2.93 8.25 4.04
CA THR A 69 2.95 7.51 5.31
C THR A 69 2.79 8.45 6.48
N GLU A 70 1.86 8.17 7.38
CA GLU A 70 1.81 8.91 8.64
C GLU A 70 3.13 8.71 9.40
N PRO A 71 3.77 9.78 9.92
CA PRO A 71 4.87 9.60 10.85
C PRO A 71 4.35 8.75 12.00
N MET A 72 5.03 7.63 12.25
CA MET A 72 4.76 6.81 13.42
C MET A 72 5.06 7.71 14.63
N ASN A 73 4.02 8.25 15.27
CA ASN A 73 4.16 8.89 16.56
C ASN A 73 4.58 7.78 17.53
N GLU A 74 5.90 7.67 17.78
CA GLU A 74 6.46 6.92 18.89
C GLU A 74 6.06 7.54 20.25
#